data_AF-A0A7L0W042-F1
#
_entry.id   AF-A0A7L0W042-F1
#
_cell.length_a   1.000
_cell.length_b   1.000
_cell.length_c   1.000
_cell.angle_alpha   90.00
_cell.angle_beta   90.00
_cell.angle_gamma   90.00
#
_symmetry.space_group_name_H-M   'P 1'
#
loop_
_entity.id
_entity.type
_entity.pdbx_description
1 polymer ?
#
loop_
_entity_poly.entity_id
_entity_poly.type
_entity_poly.pdbx_seq_one_letter_code
_entity_poly.pdbx_strand_id
1 'polypeptide(L)' 'PPVFSQTLYQARVPEDAPVGASVLQVAAADADEGTNADIRYRLEGGGGGGGEGVGSLPFEVDPESG' A
#
# COMPACT_ATOMS: atom_id res chain seq x y z
N PRO A 1 -15.19 7.56 8.26
CA PRO A 1 -14.21 7.50 7.15
C PRO A 1 -12.80 7.13 7.65
N PRO A 2 -12.03 6.38 6.84
CA PRO A 2 -10.77 5.81 7.30
C PRO A 2 -9.67 6.87 7.36
N VAL A 3 -8.89 6.84 8.44
CA VAL A 3 -7.77 7.75 8.67
C VAL A 3 -6.50 6.92 8.89
N PHE A 4 -5.49 7.14 8.06
CA PHE A 4 -4.18 6.49 8.22
C PHE A 4 -3.52 6.89 9.55
N SER A 5 -2.83 5.95 10.19
CA SER A 5 -2.09 6.18 11.43
C SER A 5 -0.90 7.13 11.25
N GLN A 6 -0.37 7.26 10.04
CA GLN A 6 0.71 8.17 9.69
C GLN A 6 0.36 8.94 8.40
N THR A 7 0.77 10.21 8.34
CA THR A 7 0.62 11.04 7.15
C THR A 7 1.68 10.74 6.08
N LEU A 8 2.79 10.12 6.48
CA LEU A 8 3.88 9.70 5.60
C LEU A 8 4.44 8.36 6.08
N TYR A 9 4.40 7.36 5.22
CA TYR A 9 5.09 6.09 5.42
C TYR A 9 6.37 6.07 4.59
N GLN A 10 7.50 5.77 5.22
CA GLN A 10 8.80 5.70 4.56
C GLN A 10 9.56 4.48 5.06
N ALA A 11 10.11 3.70 4.14
CA ALA A 11 10.98 2.56 4.42
C ALA A 11 12.21 2.58 3.51
N ARG A 12 13.22 1.81 3.90
CA ARG A 12 14.41 1.53 3.09
C ARG A 12 14.45 0.03 2.85
N VAL A 13 14.61 -0.36 1.59
CA VAL A 13 14.68 -1.77 1.19
C VAL A 13 16.13 -2.07 0.79
N PRO A 14 16.76 -3.11 1.35
CA PRO A 14 18.06 -3.59 0.89
C PRO A 14 18.01 -3.99 -0.59
N GLU A 15 19.09 -3.73 -1.33
CA GLU A 15 19.15 -4.06 -2.77
C GLU A 15 19.12 -5.57 -3.06
N ASP A 16 19.51 -6.37 -2.09
CA ASP A 16 19.52 -7.84 -2.13
C ASP A 16 18.25 -8.47 -1.54
N ALA A 17 17.24 -7.66 -1.20
CA ALA A 17 15.97 -8.16 -0.69
C ALA A 17 15.27 -9.05 -1.75
N PRO A 18 14.76 -10.23 -1.35
CA PRO A 18 14.08 -11.12 -2.28
C PRO A 18 12.73 -10.54 -2.71
N VAL A 19 12.25 -10.97 -3.87
CA VAL A 19 10.90 -10.65 -4.35
C VAL A 19 9.87 -11.17 -3.33
N GLY A 20 8.88 -10.33 -3.00
CA GLY A 20 7.86 -10.62 -2.00
C GLY A 20 8.29 -10.35 -0.55
N ALA A 21 9.49 -9.80 -0.32
CA ALA A 21 9.88 -9.33 1.00
C ALA A 21 8.94 -8.20 1.50
N SER A 22 8.48 -8.31 2.74
CA SER A 22 7.70 -7.25 3.38
C SER A 22 8.52 -5.97 3.53
N VAL A 23 7.98 -4.84 3.07
CA VAL A 23 8.64 -3.52 3.11
C VAL A 23 8.23 -2.74 4.36
N LEU A 24 6.93 -2.50 4.50
CA LEU A 24 6.29 -1.87 5.65
C LEU A 24 4.82 -2.31 5.67
N GLN A 25 4.16 -2.12 6.81
CA GLN A 25 2.72 -2.29 6.94
C GLN A 25 2.06 -0.93 7.16
N VAL A 26 0.95 -0.66 6.47
CA VAL A 26 0.15 0.54 6.69
C VAL A 26 -1.05 0.21 7.57
N ALA A 27 -1.51 1.19 8.34
CA ALA A 27 -2.73 1.05 9.14
C ALA A 27 -3.60 2.29 8.97
N ALA A 28 -4.91 2.07 8.92
CA ALA A 28 -5.93 3.09 9.02
C ALA A 28 -7.00 2.67 10.04
N ALA A 29 -7.65 3.65 10.65
CA ALA A 29 -8.77 3.45 11.55
C ALA A 29 -9.96 4.25 11.05
N ASP A 30 -11.14 3.62 11.05
CA ASP A 30 -12.43 4.28 10.84
C ASP A 30 -13.16 4.36 12.19
N ALA A 31 -13.78 5.50 12.48
CA ALA A 31 -14.57 5.70 13.70
C ALA A 31 -16.02 5.23 13.56
N ASP A 32 -16.43 4.86 12.35
CA ASP A 32 -17.74 4.29 12.07
C ASP A 32 -17.85 2.84 12.61
N GLU A 33 -19.07 2.33 12.78
CA GLU A 33 -19.33 0.95 13.25
C GLU A 33 -19.90 0.08 12.11
N GLY A 34 -19.70 -1.25 12.22
CA GLY A 34 -20.23 -2.22 11.26
C GLY A 34 -19.53 -2.16 9.90
N THR A 35 -20.26 -2.44 8.80
CA THR A 35 -19.69 -2.47 7.44
C THR A 35 -19.09 -1.14 6.98
N ASN A 36 -19.51 -0.02 7.59
CA ASN A 36 -18.94 1.29 7.29
C ASN A 36 -17.50 1.45 7.82
N ALA A 37 -17.04 0.51 8.66
CA ALA A 37 -15.67 0.44 9.16
C ALA A 37 -14.79 -0.56 8.38
N ASP A 38 -15.30 -1.16 7.29
CA ASP A 38 -14.50 -2.08 6.46
C ASP A 38 -13.48 -1.28 5.64
N ILE A 39 -12.20 -1.52 5.90
CA ILE A 39 -11.08 -0.79 5.29
C ILE A 39 -10.44 -1.69 4.24
N ARG A 40 -10.23 -1.14 3.04
CA ARG A 40 -9.44 -1.79 1.99
C ARG A 40 -8.32 -0.93 1.47
N TYR A 41 -7.14 -1.51 1.34
CA TYR A 41 -5.94 -0.83 0.89
C TYR A 41 -5.71 -1.03 -0.61
N ARG A 42 -5.15 0.01 -1.25
CA ARG A 42 -4.69 -0.03 -2.64
C ARG A 42 -3.59 1.01 -2.84
N LEU A 43 -2.59 0.66 -3.64
CA LEU A 43 -1.59 1.61 -4.12
C LEU A 43 -2.12 2.35 -5.35
N GLU A 44 -2.03 3.68 -5.33
CA GLU A 44 -2.24 4.49 -6.53
C GLU A 44 -0.92 4.59 -7.31
N GLY A 45 -0.95 4.18 -8.58
CA GLY A 45 0.22 4.19 -9.43
C GLY A 45 0.61 5.59 -9.89
N GLY A 46 1.84 6.02 -9.60
CA GLY A 46 2.42 7.21 -10.20
C GLY A 46 2.79 6.94 -11.66
N GLY A 47 1.93 7.37 -12.60
CA GLY A 47 2.23 7.29 -14.03
C GLY A 47 3.44 8.15 -14.39
N GLY A 48 4.59 7.51 -14.60
CA GLY A 48 5.85 8.17 -14.92
C GLY A 48 6.79 7.35 -15.80
N GLY A 49 6.44 7.20 -17.09
CA GLY A 49 7.39 7.17 -18.20
C GLY A 49 7.96 5.82 -18.68
N GLY A 50 7.43 5.35 -19.82
CA GLY A 50 8.23 4.81 -20.93
C GLY A 50 8.59 3.32 -20.92
N GLY A 51 7.75 2.49 -21.55
CA GLY A 51 8.10 1.11 -21.93
C GLY A 51 6.88 0.21 -21.99
N GLU A 52 6.57 -0.29 -23.18
CA GLU A 52 5.41 -1.11 -23.50
C GLU A 52 5.42 -2.43 -22.71
N GLY A 53 4.42 -2.64 -21.83
CA GLY A 53 4.24 -3.89 -21.09
C GLY A 53 3.47 -3.76 -19.76
N VAL A 54 2.15 -3.51 -19.83
CA VAL A 54 1.11 -3.84 -18.83
C VAL A 54 1.44 -3.70 -17.32
N GLY A 55 1.15 -2.53 -16.73
CA GLY A 55 0.31 -2.43 -15.52
C GLY A 55 0.79 -2.93 -14.15
N SER A 56 2.06 -3.25 -13.90
CA SER A 56 2.54 -3.67 -12.58
C SER A 56 3.31 -2.55 -11.85
N LEU A 57 2.83 -2.18 -10.67
CA LEU A 57 3.61 -1.37 -9.74
C LEU A 57 4.77 -2.21 -9.17
N PRO A 58 5.94 -1.63 -8.90
CA PRO A 58 7.08 -2.37 -8.35
C PRO A 58 6.84 -2.86 -6.91
N PHE A 59 5.79 -2.35 -6.26
CA PHE A 59 5.33 -2.75 -4.94
C PHE A 59 3.85 -3.11 -5.00
N GLU A 60 3.46 -4.02 -4.13
CA GLU A 60 2.07 -4.42 -3.90
C GLU A 60 1.66 -4.13 -2.45
N VAL A 61 0.36 -4.10 -2.21
CA VAL A 61 -0.24 -3.94 -0.87
C VAL A 61 -1.30 -5.01 -0.72
N ASP A 62 -1.34 -5.65 0.45
CA ASP A 62 -2.40 -6.59 0.73
C ASP A 62 -3.68 -5.79 1.07
N PRO A 63 -4.80 -5.99 0.35
CA PRO A 63 -5.96 -5.13 0.49
C PRO A 63 -6.64 -5.25 1.85
N GLU A 64 -6.42 -6.32 2.62
CA GLU A 64 -7.06 -6.56 3.92
C GLU A 64 -6.13 -6.17 5.09
N SER A 65 -4.82 -6.38 4.93
CA SER A 65 -3.85 -6.20 6.01
C SER A 65 -2.95 -4.97 5.87
N GLY A 66 -2.94 -4.32 4.70
CA GLY A 66 -2.15 -3.11 4.43
C GLY A 66 -0.68 -3.40 4.20
#